data_AF-A0A1G3PMK9-F1
#
_entry.id   AF-A0A1G3PMK9-F1
#
_cell.length_a   1.000
_cell.length_b   1.000
_cell.length_c   1.000
_cell.angle_alpha   90.00
_cell.angle_beta   90.00
_cell.angle_gamma   90.00
#
_symmetry.space_group_name_H-M   'P 1'
#
loop_
_entity.id
_entity.type
_entity.pdbx_description
1 polymer ?
#
loop_
_entity_poly.entity_id
_entity_poly.type
_entity_poly.pdbx_seq_one_letter_code
_entity_poly.pdbx_strand_id
1 'polypeptide(L)'
;MNNLIELLRESGDMTLAGLKKLYRALCKKTHPDTGGGDDGGFIRLREEYEDAVVFLRARMSDIDGLSDSGIGYSTPREELMAKLYLYSLKIYSREGGALLDEMIAAAEGYDPETMEILKSYRDIWIADFENWRGDFRRFNTHNLLISAVRQMFYFFTYGKELHKRSFFRIIEDAEKRTKYMDAAMGGALLEMAGWLRREIDGERVYIKNI
;
A
#
# COMPACT_ATOMS: atom_id res chain seq x y z
N MET A 1 21.46 14.28 0.72
CA MET A 1 20.16 13.58 0.60
C MET A 1 20.47 12.16 0.15
N ASN A 2 19.84 11.13 0.73
CA ASN A 2 20.22 9.73 0.49
C ASN A 2 19.67 9.26 -0.86
N ASN A 3 20.56 8.88 -1.79
CA ASN A 3 20.22 8.55 -3.18
C ASN A 3 19.31 7.31 -3.28
N LEU A 4 19.47 6.32 -2.41
CA LEU A 4 18.58 5.15 -2.38
C LEU A 4 17.15 5.51 -1.99
N ILE A 5 16.96 6.47 -1.09
CA ILE A 5 15.63 6.95 -0.71
C ILE A 5 14.96 7.71 -1.86
N GLU A 6 15.72 8.48 -2.63
CA GLU A 6 15.21 9.17 -3.82
C GLU A 6 14.78 8.16 -4.89
N LEU A 7 15.62 7.18 -5.20
CA LEU A 7 15.31 6.12 -6.15
C LEU A 7 14.12 5.26 -5.70
N LEU A 8 13.98 4.99 -4.40
CA LEU A 8 12.80 4.32 -3.85
C LEU A 8 11.54 5.16 -4.06
N ARG A 9 11.63 6.47 -3.80
CA ARG A 9 10.53 7.42 -4.00
C ARG A 9 10.11 7.49 -5.46
N GLU A 10 11.06 7.47 -6.39
CA GLU A 10 10.79 7.42 -7.84
C GLU A 10 10.15 6.09 -8.27
N SER A 11 10.58 4.98 -7.68
CA SER A 11 10.01 3.65 -7.96
C SER A 11 8.63 3.40 -7.33
N GLY A 12 8.28 4.19 -6.31
CA GLY A 12 7.03 4.03 -5.55
C GLY A 12 7.01 2.85 -4.57
N ASP A 13 8.12 2.13 -4.37
CA ASP A 13 8.23 1.00 -3.43
C ASP A 13 8.99 1.41 -2.16
N MET A 14 8.40 2.30 -1.35
CA MET A 14 8.95 2.81 -0.08
C MET A 14 8.89 1.77 1.05
N THR A 15 9.23 0.52 0.77
CA THR A 15 9.26 -0.58 1.75
C THR A 15 10.70 -1.04 2.01
N LEU A 16 10.96 -1.66 3.16
CA LEU A 16 12.25 -2.30 3.43
C LEU A 16 12.58 -3.40 2.39
N ALA A 17 11.55 -4.07 1.85
CA ALA A 17 11.71 -5.06 0.79
C ALA A 17 12.13 -4.40 -0.54
N GLY A 18 11.50 -3.28 -0.89
CA GLY A 18 11.86 -2.44 -2.04
C GLY A 18 13.28 -1.92 -1.94
N LEU A 19 13.66 -1.36 -0.78
CA LEU A 19 15.02 -0.90 -0.49
C LEU A 19 16.04 -2.03 -0.68
N LYS A 20 15.77 -3.21 -0.10
CA LYS A 20 16.64 -4.38 -0.23
C LYS A 20 16.77 -4.86 -1.68
N LYS A 21 15.69 -4.80 -2.46
CA LYS A 21 15.70 -5.17 -3.88
C LYS A 21 16.53 -4.18 -4.71
N LEU A 22 16.32 -2.87 -4.50
CA LEU A 22 17.07 -1.80 -5.16
C LEU A 22 18.57 -1.88 -4.83
N TYR A 23 18.90 -2.01 -3.55
CA TYR A 23 20.27 -2.14 -3.08
C TYR A 23 21.00 -3.33 -3.72
N ARG A 24 20.36 -4.52 -3.77
CA ARG A 24 20.93 -5.70 -4.44
C ARG A 24 21.18 -5.46 -5.93
N ALA A 25 20.29 -4.76 -6.61
CA ALA A 25 20.45 -4.45 -8.03
C ALA A 25 21.64 -3.50 -8.25
N LEU A 26 21.82 -2.50 -7.38
CA LEU A 26 22.93 -1.55 -7.45
C LEU A 26 24.26 -2.20 -7.05
N CYS A 27 24.28 -3.05 -6.03
CA CYS A 27 25.48 -3.82 -5.64
C CYS A 27 26.04 -4.61 -6.83
N LYS A 28 25.18 -5.28 -7.62
CA LYS A 28 25.63 -6.03 -8.80
C LYS A 28 26.30 -5.15 -9.86
N LYS A 29 25.91 -3.86 -9.94
CA LYS A 29 26.45 -2.90 -10.90
C LYS A 29 27.73 -2.23 -10.40
N THR A 30 27.83 -1.99 -9.09
CA THR A 30 28.95 -1.27 -8.48
C THR A 30 30.02 -2.19 -7.89
N HIS A 31 29.79 -3.51 -7.83
CA HIS A 31 30.75 -4.45 -7.28
C HIS A 31 32.07 -4.41 -8.08
N PRO A 32 33.23 -4.30 -7.42
CA PRO A 32 34.53 -4.23 -8.10
C PRO A 32 34.77 -5.44 -9.01
N ASP A 33 34.44 -6.65 -8.53
CA ASP A 33 34.66 -7.89 -9.30
C ASP A 33 33.72 -8.10 -10.51
N THR A 34 32.52 -7.49 -10.53
CA THR A 34 31.53 -7.76 -11.59
C THR A 34 31.21 -6.56 -12.48
N GLY A 35 31.41 -5.34 -11.99
CA GLY A 35 31.08 -4.10 -12.69
C GLY A 35 32.31 -3.27 -13.09
N GLY A 36 33.51 -3.60 -12.61
CA GLY A 36 34.73 -2.82 -12.85
C GLY A 36 34.71 -1.44 -12.16
N GLY A 37 33.93 -1.28 -11.08
CA GLY A 37 33.78 -0.04 -10.33
C GLY A 37 34.90 0.21 -9.30
N ASP A 38 34.98 1.44 -8.80
CA ASP A 38 35.85 1.86 -7.69
C ASP A 38 35.28 1.38 -6.34
N ASP A 39 36.12 0.79 -5.48
CA ASP A 39 35.77 0.27 -4.15
C ASP A 39 35.01 1.29 -3.28
N GLY A 40 35.32 2.58 -3.41
CA GLY A 40 34.66 3.68 -2.73
C GLY A 40 33.22 3.89 -3.17
N GLY A 41 32.86 3.57 -4.41
CA GLY A 41 31.47 3.56 -4.88
C GLY A 41 30.63 2.45 -4.25
N PHE A 42 31.24 1.30 -3.99
CA PHE A 42 30.58 0.17 -3.34
C PHE A 42 30.42 0.39 -1.83
N ILE A 43 31.42 0.97 -1.16
CA ILE A 43 31.36 1.32 0.26
C ILE A 43 30.28 2.37 0.52
N ARG A 44 30.24 3.46 -0.27
CA ARG A 44 29.21 4.51 -0.14
C ARG A 44 27.80 3.95 -0.30
N LEU A 45 27.59 3.02 -1.24
CA LEU A 45 26.29 2.38 -1.45
C LEU A 45 25.81 1.60 -0.21
N ARG A 46 26.74 0.97 0.52
CA ARG A 46 26.43 0.27 1.77
C ARG A 46 26.02 1.25 2.87
N GLU A 47 26.77 2.33 3.05
CA GLU A 47 26.46 3.38 4.04
C GLU A 47 25.08 4.00 3.75
N GLU A 48 24.80 4.32 2.49
CA GLU A 48 23.48 4.81 2.07
C GLU A 48 22.37 3.79 2.36
N TYR A 49 22.63 2.49 2.22
CA TYR A 49 21.63 1.47 2.54
C TYR A 49 21.35 1.39 4.04
N GLU A 50 22.38 1.41 4.87
CA GLU A 50 22.24 1.36 6.32
C GLU A 50 21.45 2.59 6.83
N ASP A 51 21.76 3.79 6.33
CA ASP A 51 21.02 5.02 6.61
C ASP A 51 19.56 4.95 6.12
N ALA A 52 19.33 4.42 4.92
CA ALA A 52 17.99 4.27 4.36
C ALA A 52 17.13 3.27 5.16
N VAL A 53 17.76 2.21 5.71
CA VAL A 53 17.08 1.27 6.61
C VAL A 53 16.66 1.96 7.91
N VAL A 54 17.55 2.75 8.52
CA VAL A 54 17.23 3.50 9.75
C VAL A 54 16.08 4.48 9.48
N PHE A 55 16.15 5.23 8.39
CA PHE A 55 15.10 6.17 7.98
C PHE A 55 13.75 5.48 7.79
N LEU A 56 13.70 4.36 7.05
CA LEU A 56 12.44 3.65 6.83
C LEU A 56 11.89 3.02 8.11
N ARG A 57 12.76 2.50 8.99
CA ARG A 57 12.32 1.95 10.28
C ARG A 57 11.76 3.02 11.22
N ALA A 58 12.39 4.19 11.30
CA ALA A 58 11.88 5.32 12.07
C ALA A 58 10.49 5.72 11.57
N ARG A 59 10.32 5.86 10.25
CA ARG A 59 9.03 6.16 9.64
C ARG A 59 7.96 5.09 9.90
N MET A 60 8.34 3.81 9.87
CA MET A 60 7.41 2.72 10.21
C MET A 60 7.02 2.75 11.69
N SER A 61 7.95 3.10 12.58
CA SER A 61 7.67 3.26 14.02
C SER A 61 6.78 4.46 14.30
N ASP A 62 6.91 5.55 13.55
CA ASP A 62 6.01 6.70 13.64
C ASP A 62 4.59 6.31 13.21
N ILE A 63 4.45 5.43 12.21
CA ILE A 63 3.17 4.87 11.76
C ILE A 63 2.54 3.96 12.82
N ASP A 64 3.32 3.15 13.54
CA ASP A 64 2.83 2.37 14.69
C ASP A 64 2.40 3.29 15.86
N GLY A 65 3.02 4.45 16.00
CA GLY A 65 2.58 5.49 16.93
C GLY A 65 1.25 6.16 16.54
N LEU A 66 0.83 6.11 15.27
CA LEU A 66 -0.45 6.68 14.83
C LEU A 66 -1.68 5.89 15.33
N SER A 67 -1.52 4.62 15.73
CA SER A 67 -2.64 3.84 16.30
C SER A 67 -2.86 4.08 17.79
N ASP A 68 -1.85 4.58 18.50
CA ASP A 68 -1.83 4.72 19.98
C ASP A 68 -1.77 6.20 20.43
N SER A 69 -1.38 7.10 19.53
CA SER A 69 -1.51 8.54 19.74
C SER A 69 -2.95 8.94 19.44
N GLY A 70 -3.60 9.62 20.38
CA GLY A 70 -4.92 10.24 20.22
C GLY A 70 -4.93 11.36 19.18
N ILE A 71 -4.54 11.06 17.94
CA ILE A 71 -4.72 11.88 16.77
C ILE A 71 -6.22 11.95 16.55
N GLY A 72 -6.81 13.06 16.95
CA GLY A 72 -8.20 13.36 16.62
C GLY A 72 -8.33 13.42 15.11
N TYR A 73 -8.95 12.40 14.52
CA TYR A 73 -9.42 12.48 13.16
C TYR A 73 -10.47 13.60 13.10
N SER A 74 -10.31 14.56 12.17
CA SER A 74 -11.22 15.70 12.11
C SER A 74 -12.55 15.30 11.47
N THR A 75 -12.56 14.19 10.72
CA THR A 75 -13.77 13.62 10.11
C THR A 75 -13.73 12.08 10.09
N PRO A 76 -14.89 11.40 10.06
CA PRO A 76 -14.96 9.94 9.90
C PRO A 76 -14.27 9.42 8.62
N ARG A 77 -14.30 10.21 7.54
CA ARG A 77 -13.59 9.88 6.30
C ARG A 77 -12.07 9.84 6.49
N GLU A 78 -11.51 10.81 7.23
CA GLU A 78 -10.06 10.85 7.51
C GLU A 78 -9.62 9.63 8.33
N GLU A 79 -10.42 9.25 9.33
CA GLU A 79 -10.20 8.03 10.10
C GLU A 79 -10.21 6.79 9.20
N LEU A 80 -11.26 6.64 8.37
CA LEU A 80 -11.37 5.52 7.45
C LEU A 80 -10.19 5.44 6.48
N MET A 81 -9.75 6.58 5.92
CA MET A 81 -8.59 6.63 5.03
C MET A 81 -7.30 6.25 5.76
N ALA A 82 -7.09 6.72 6.99
CA ALA A 82 -5.92 6.33 7.79
C ALA A 82 -5.90 4.81 8.04
N LYS A 83 -7.04 4.22 8.40
CA LYS A 83 -7.18 2.77 8.60
C LYS A 83 -6.97 1.98 7.30
N LEU A 84 -7.50 2.46 6.17
CA LEU A 84 -7.25 1.87 4.84
C LEU A 84 -5.76 1.87 4.48
N TYR A 85 -5.04 2.96 4.76
CA TYR A 85 -3.61 3.03 4.53
C TYR A 85 -2.85 2.02 5.40
N LEU A 86 -3.13 2.00 6.70
CA LEU A 86 -2.54 1.04 7.64
C LEU A 86 -2.80 -0.40 7.23
N TYR A 87 -4.04 -0.72 6.87
CA TYR A 87 -4.42 -2.02 6.33
C TYR A 87 -3.55 -2.38 5.11
N SER A 88 -3.37 -1.47 4.16
CA SER A 88 -2.54 -1.71 2.97
C SER A 88 -1.08 -2.05 3.26
N LEU A 89 -0.56 -1.64 4.43
CA LEU A 89 0.80 -1.93 4.90
C LEU A 89 0.86 -3.23 5.69
N LYS A 90 -0.16 -3.51 6.51
CA LYS A 90 -0.16 -4.56 7.54
C LYS A 90 -1.05 -5.76 7.20
N ILE A 91 -1.65 -5.81 6.03
CA ILE A 91 -2.61 -6.86 5.63
C ILE A 91 -2.13 -8.30 5.80
N TYR A 92 -0.83 -8.56 5.64
CA TYR A 92 -0.24 -9.91 5.79
C TYR A 92 0.32 -10.17 7.19
N SER A 93 0.15 -9.24 8.12
CA SER A 93 0.47 -9.41 9.53
C SER A 93 -0.68 -10.10 10.26
N ARG A 94 -0.45 -10.49 11.52
CA ARG A 94 -1.50 -11.01 12.40
C ARG A 94 -2.60 -9.96 12.69
N GLU A 95 -2.32 -8.69 12.44
CA GLU A 95 -3.24 -7.56 12.67
C GLU A 95 -4.16 -7.28 11.48
N GLY A 96 -3.94 -7.92 10.30
CA GLY A 96 -4.66 -7.59 9.07
C GLY A 96 -6.19 -7.74 9.19
N GLY A 97 -6.67 -8.77 9.89
CA GLY A 97 -8.10 -8.96 10.15
C GLY A 97 -8.68 -7.89 11.09
N ALA A 98 -7.98 -7.60 12.19
CA ALA A 98 -8.39 -6.58 13.16
C ALA A 98 -8.46 -5.18 12.53
N LEU A 99 -7.49 -4.83 11.67
CA LEU A 99 -7.51 -3.57 10.92
C LEU A 99 -8.72 -3.46 9.98
N LEU A 100 -9.20 -4.58 9.43
CA LEU A 100 -10.38 -4.57 8.57
C LEU A 100 -11.67 -4.34 9.38
N ASP A 101 -11.76 -4.89 10.58
CA ASP A 101 -12.87 -4.59 11.49
C ASP A 101 -12.82 -3.13 11.98
N GLU A 102 -11.63 -2.59 12.26
CA GLU A 102 -11.45 -1.16 12.57
C GLU A 102 -11.86 -0.26 11.40
N MET A 103 -11.55 -0.64 10.16
CA MET A 103 -12.03 0.08 8.97
C MET A 103 -13.55 0.05 8.86
N ILE A 104 -14.20 -1.08 9.13
CA ILE A 104 -15.67 -1.18 9.10
C ILE A 104 -16.28 -0.27 10.17
N ALA A 105 -15.73 -0.27 11.39
CA ALA A 105 -16.18 0.62 12.45
C ALA A 105 -16.01 2.10 12.07
N ALA A 106 -14.89 2.49 11.45
CA ALA A 106 -14.69 3.84 10.94
C ALA A 106 -15.68 4.21 9.82
N ALA A 107 -16.06 3.24 8.98
CA ALA A 107 -17.02 3.45 7.90
C ALA A 107 -18.45 3.70 8.38
N GLU A 108 -18.84 3.21 9.58
CA GLU A 108 -20.14 3.51 10.19
C GLU A 108 -20.38 5.02 10.33
N GLY A 109 -19.34 5.78 10.65
CA GLY A 109 -19.40 7.25 10.74
C GLY A 109 -19.28 7.98 9.41
N TYR A 110 -18.86 7.29 8.34
CA TYR A 110 -18.64 7.89 7.02
C TYR A 110 -19.89 7.79 6.14
N ASP A 111 -20.25 6.58 5.73
CA ASP A 111 -21.48 6.31 5.00
C ASP A 111 -21.86 4.81 5.02
N PRO A 112 -23.17 4.48 5.00
CA PRO A 112 -23.62 3.08 5.06
C PRO A 112 -23.22 2.22 3.86
N GLU A 113 -23.09 2.80 2.65
CA GLU A 113 -22.73 2.04 1.45
C GLU A 113 -21.29 1.51 1.58
N THR A 114 -20.35 2.39 1.96
CA THR A 114 -18.96 2.02 2.18
C THR A 114 -18.82 0.96 3.28
N MET A 115 -19.58 1.08 4.38
CA MET A 115 -19.58 0.05 5.42
C MET A 115 -19.97 -1.33 4.86
N GLU A 116 -21.03 -1.42 4.05
CA GLU A 116 -21.48 -2.69 3.49
C GLU A 116 -20.47 -3.26 2.47
N ILE A 117 -19.84 -2.40 1.66
CA ILE A 117 -18.74 -2.81 0.75
C ILE A 117 -17.59 -3.44 1.56
N LEU A 118 -17.20 -2.83 2.68
CA LEU A 118 -16.11 -3.33 3.52
C LEU A 118 -16.48 -4.63 4.24
N LYS A 119 -17.72 -4.79 4.70
CA LYS A 119 -18.21 -6.06 5.26
C LYS A 119 -18.17 -7.18 4.23
N SER A 120 -18.72 -6.93 3.04
CA SER A 120 -18.70 -7.87 1.90
C SER A 120 -17.27 -8.32 1.58
N TYR A 121 -16.35 -7.35 1.48
CA TYR A 121 -14.94 -7.61 1.25
C TYR A 121 -14.27 -8.39 2.39
N ARG A 122 -14.56 -8.05 3.66
CA ARG A 122 -14.04 -8.76 4.84
C ARG A 122 -14.50 -10.20 4.88
N ASP A 123 -15.78 -10.45 4.69
CA ASP A 123 -16.34 -11.78 4.83
C ASP A 123 -15.71 -12.74 3.81
N ILE A 124 -15.43 -12.24 2.60
CA ILE A 124 -14.72 -12.98 1.57
C ILE A 124 -13.22 -13.13 1.89
N TRP A 125 -12.57 -12.10 2.41
CA TRP A 125 -11.15 -12.13 2.76
C TRP A 125 -10.85 -13.06 3.94
N ILE A 126 -11.60 -12.94 5.04
CA ILE A 126 -11.38 -13.70 6.28
C ILE A 126 -11.77 -15.16 6.12
N ALA A 127 -12.91 -15.45 5.45
CA ALA A 127 -13.39 -16.82 5.32
C ALA A 127 -12.46 -17.72 4.50
N ASP A 128 -11.64 -17.15 3.62
CA ASP A 128 -10.90 -17.91 2.61
C ASP A 128 -9.40 -17.55 2.55
N PHE A 129 -8.88 -16.74 3.49
CA PHE A 129 -7.50 -16.22 3.47
C PHE A 129 -6.41 -17.31 3.27
N GLU A 130 -6.54 -18.45 3.94
CA GLU A 130 -5.58 -19.56 3.79
C GLU A 130 -5.63 -20.19 2.39
N ASN A 131 -6.82 -20.36 1.83
CA ASN A 131 -7.00 -20.86 0.46
C ASN A 131 -6.57 -19.82 -0.59
N TRP A 132 -6.66 -18.52 -0.28
CA TRP A 132 -6.21 -17.44 -1.17
C TRP A 132 -4.71 -17.48 -1.41
N ARG A 133 -3.91 -17.85 -0.41
CA ARG A 133 -2.46 -18.05 -0.62
C ARG A 133 -2.16 -19.21 -1.58
N GLY A 134 -3.05 -20.21 -1.65
CA GLY A 134 -2.96 -21.33 -2.58
C GLY A 134 -3.43 -21.00 -4.00
N ASP A 135 -4.43 -20.13 -4.15
CA ASP A 135 -4.93 -19.67 -5.45
C ASP A 135 -4.22 -18.38 -5.90
N PHE A 136 -3.19 -18.56 -6.73
CA PHE A 136 -2.39 -17.47 -7.29
C PHE A 136 -3.21 -16.39 -8.00
N ARG A 137 -4.40 -16.71 -8.54
CA ARG A 137 -5.24 -15.71 -9.23
C ARG A 137 -5.92 -14.78 -8.23
N ARG A 138 -6.54 -15.33 -7.18
CA ARG A 138 -7.19 -14.59 -6.09
C ARG A 138 -6.19 -13.68 -5.38
N PHE A 139 -5.05 -14.27 -5.00
CA PHE A 139 -3.97 -13.54 -4.35
C PHE A 139 -3.48 -12.34 -5.17
N ASN A 140 -3.32 -12.51 -6.49
CA ASN A 140 -2.84 -11.42 -7.34
C ASN A 140 -3.85 -10.28 -7.49
N THR A 141 -5.13 -10.57 -7.70
CA THR A 141 -6.16 -9.50 -7.84
C THR A 141 -6.26 -8.67 -6.58
N HIS A 142 -6.22 -9.32 -5.43
CA HIS A 142 -6.17 -8.64 -4.15
C HIS A 142 -4.92 -7.76 -3.99
N ASN A 143 -3.75 -8.29 -4.32
CA ASN A 143 -2.51 -7.51 -4.30
C ASN A 143 -2.57 -6.30 -5.23
N LEU A 144 -3.29 -6.38 -6.35
CA LEU A 144 -3.52 -5.23 -7.21
C LEU A 144 -4.38 -4.19 -6.50
N LEU A 145 -5.46 -4.55 -5.81
CA LEU A 145 -6.24 -3.60 -5.02
C LEU A 145 -5.40 -2.91 -3.94
N ILE A 146 -4.60 -3.68 -3.18
CA ILE A 146 -3.70 -3.12 -2.17
C ILE A 146 -2.64 -2.20 -2.80
N SER A 147 -2.11 -2.58 -3.97
CA SER A 147 -1.18 -1.73 -4.72
C SER A 147 -1.84 -0.44 -5.21
N ALA A 148 -3.11 -0.51 -5.62
CA ALA A 148 -3.89 0.67 -6.01
C ALA A 148 -4.08 1.60 -4.80
N VAL A 149 -4.47 1.08 -3.63
CA VAL A 149 -4.56 1.87 -2.40
C VAL A 149 -3.28 2.65 -2.15
N ARG A 150 -2.11 2.01 -2.26
CA ARG A 150 -0.81 2.71 -2.10
C ARG A 150 -0.60 3.82 -3.13
N GLN A 151 -0.95 3.61 -4.40
CA GLN A 151 -0.89 4.65 -5.43
C GLN A 151 -1.86 5.81 -5.14
N MET A 152 -3.05 5.52 -4.63
CA MET A 152 -4.02 6.53 -4.21
C MET A 152 -3.43 7.42 -3.10
N PHE A 153 -2.84 6.82 -2.06
CA PHE A 153 -2.19 7.60 -1.00
C PHE A 153 -0.97 8.39 -1.50
N TYR A 154 -0.17 7.84 -2.41
CA TYR A 154 0.91 8.62 -3.04
C TYR A 154 0.38 9.81 -3.85
N PHE A 155 -0.76 9.66 -4.53
CA PHE A 155 -1.40 10.78 -5.20
C PHE A 155 -1.90 11.82 -4.18
N PHE A 156 -2.58 11.41 -3.11
CA PHE A 156 -3.08 12.33 -2.08
C PHE A 156 -1.96 13.08 -1.36
N THR A 157 -0.82 12.44 -1.10
CA THR A 157 0.33 13.06 -0.43
C THR A 157 1.12 14.00 -1.35
N TYR A 158 1.35 13.60 -2.61
CA TYR A 158 2.31 14.30 -3.48
C TYR A 158 1.68 15.03 -4.67
N GLY A 159 0.39 14.83 -4.95
CA GLY A 159 -0.32 15.46 -6.07
C GLY A 159 0.21 15.08 -7.46
N LYS A 160 0.98 14.00 -7.59
CA LYS A 160 1.57 13.59 -8.89
C LYS A 160 0.59 12.74 -9.70
N GLU A 161 0.16 13.24 -10.85
CA GLU A 161 -0.73 12.55 -11.81
C GLU A 161 -0.25 11.16 -12.27
N LEU A 162 1.05 10.88 -12.20
CA LEU A 162 1.57 9.53 -12.49
C LEU A 162 0.96 8.49 -11.53
N HIS A 163 0.79 8.82 -10.25
CA HIS A 163 0.22 7.91 -9.26
C HIS A 163 -1.28 7.70 -9.49
N LYS A 164 -2.02 8.76 -9.84
CA LYS A 164 -3.44 8.67 -10.23
C LYS A 164 -3.63 7.79 -11.47
N ARG A 165 -2.83 7.97 -12.52
CA ARG A 165 -2.84 7.10 -13.71
C ARG A 165 -2.47 5.65 -13.39
N SER A 166 -1.47 5.45 -12.53
CA SER A 166 -1.04 4.12 -12.09
C SER A 166 -2.14 3.42 -11.29
N PHE A 167 -2.81 4.14 -10.40
CA PHE A 167 -3.99 3.68 -9.67
C PHE A 167 -5.05 3.12 -10.63
N PHE A 168 -5.48 3.92 -11.61
CA PHE A 168 -6.56 3.51 -12.52
C PHE A 168 -6.19 2.29 -13.35
N ARG A 169 -4.95 2.22 -13.84
CA ARG A 169 -4.46 1.04 -14.57
C ARG A 169 -4.49 -0.21 -13.70
N ILE A 170 -4.03 -0.11 -12.45
CA ILE A 170 -3.98 -1.24 -11.51
C ILE A 170 -5.40 -1.70 -11.16
N ILE A 171 -6.33 -0.77 -10.93
CA ILE A 171 -7.74 -1.09 -10.68
C ILE A 171 -8.35 -1.81 -11.89
N GLU A 172 -8.14 -1.31 -13.11
CA GLU A 172 -8.64 -1.96 -14.33
C GLU A 172 -8.09 -3.38 -14.49
N ASP A 173 -6.80 -3.60 -14.17
CA ASP A 173 -6.20 -4.92 -14.18
C ASP A 173 -6.79 -5.84 -13.11
N ALA A 174 -7.15 -5.31 -11.93
CA ALA A 174 -7.84 -6.06 -10.89
C ALA A 174 -9.25 -6.48 -11.36
N GLU A 175 -10.04 -5.55 -11.90
CA GLU A 175 -11.39 -5.77 -12.43
C GLU A 175 -11.40 -6.80 -13.57
N LYS A 176 -10.40 -6.76 -14.47
CA LYS A 176 -10.29 -7.78 -15.54
C LYS A 176 -10.13 -9.18 -14.98
N ARG A 177 -9.44 -9.32 -13.84
CA ARG A 177 -9.15 -10.62 -13.22
C ARG A 177 -10.32 -11.18 -12.41
N THR A 178 -11.22 -10.34 -11.92
CA THR A 178 -12.42 -10.81 -11.19
C THR A 178 -13.36 -11.65 -12.08
N LYS A 179 -13.29 -11.48 -13.41
CA LYS A 179 -14.04 -12.31 -14.39
C LYS A 179 -13.74 -13.81 -14.31
N TYR A 180 -12.63 -14.19 -13.71
CA TYR A 180 -12.20 -15.59 -13.55
C TYR A 180 -12.42 -16.12 -12.14
N MET A 181 -13.23 -15.43 -11.34
CA MET A 181 -13.54 -15.75 -9.95
C MET A 181 -15.00 -16.18 -9.83
N ASP A 182 -15.37 -16.80 -8.71
CA ASP A 182 -16.78 -16.99 -8.39
C ASP A 182 -17.48 -15.63 -8.22
N ALA A 183 -18.80 -15.64 -8.42
CA ALA A 183 -19.59 -14.41 -8.50
C ALA A 183 -19.58 -13.59 -7.21
N ALA A 184 -19.56 -14.25 -6.04
CA ALA A 184 -19.56 -13.57 -4.75
C ALA A 184 -18.24 -12.81 -4.55
N MET A 185 -17.10 -13.51 -4.71
CA MET A 185 -15.78 -12.89 -4.59
C MET A 185 -15.52 -11.83 -5.66
N GLY A 186 -15.87 -12.14 -6.91
CA GLY A 186 -15.75 -11.19 -8.01
C GLY A 186 -16.55 -9.92 -7.74
N GLY A 187 -17.78 -10.07 -7.21
CA GLY A 187 -18.65 -8.96 -6.80
C GLY A 187 -18.01 -8.06 -5.76
N ALA A 188 -17.58 -8.59 -4.61
CA ALA A 188 -17.02 -7.76 -3.54
C ALA A 188 -15.72 -7.05 -3.94
N LEU A 189 -14.87 -7.70 -4.75
CA LEU A 189 -13.65 -7.07 -5.26
C LEU A 189 -13.97 -5.93 -6.26
N LEU A 190 -15.02 -6.09 -7.06
CA LEU A 190 -15.50 -5.04 -7.96
C LEU A 190 -16.12 -3.87 -7.19
N GLU A 191 -16.88 -4.13 -6.13
CA GLU A 191 -17.44 -3.10 -5.26
C GLU A 191 -16.35 -2.30 -4.55
N MET A 192 -15.34 -2.98 -4.00
CA MET A 192 -14.15 -2.36 -3.42
C MET A 192 -13.41 -1.50 -4.45
N ALA A 193 -13.19 -2.01 -5.66
CA ALA A 193 -12.57 -1.27 -6.75
C ALA A 193 -13.37 -0.01 -7.12
N GLY A 194 -14.70 -0.14 -7.22
CA GLY A 194 -15.61 0.96 -7.52
C GLY A 194 -15.56 2.04 -6.45
N TRP A 195 -15.57 1.66 -5.17
CA TRP A 195 -15.41 2.59 -4.06
C TRP A 195 -14.08 3.34 -4.13
N LEU A 196 -12.96 2.64 -4.31
CA LEU A 196 -11.64 3.28 -4.42
C LEU A 196 -11.58 4.28 -5.59
N ARG A 197 -12.22 3.98 -6.73
CA ARG A 197 -12.33 4.93 -7.85
C ARG A 197 -13.07 6.20 -7.44
N ARG A 198 -14.21 6.07 -6.75
CA ARG A 198 -14.96 7.23 -6.24
C ARG A 198 -14.12 8.07 -5.28
N GLU A 199 -13.34 7.44 -4.41
CA GLU A 199 -12.48 8.16 -3.46
C GLU A 199 -11.37 8.95 -4.15
N ILE A 200 -10.74 8.41 -5.20
CA ILE A 200 -9.70 9.14 -5.94
C ILE A 200 -10.28 10.21 -6.89
N ASP A 201 -11.47 9.98 -7.45
CA ASP A 201 -12.15 10.91 -8.37
C ASP A 201 -12.87 12.04 -7.64
N GLY A 202 -13.31 11.83 -6.40
CA GLY A 202 -14.00 12.81 -5.58
C GLY A 202 -13.15 13.99 -5.09
N GLU A 203 -11.99 14.25 -5.72
CA GLU A 203 -10.93 15.22 -5.38
C GLU A 203 -11.32 16.26 -4.31
N ARG A 204 -11.09 15.90 -3.05
CA ARG A 204 -10.81 16.87 -1.98
C ARG A 204 -9.46 16.53 -1.40
N VAL A 205 -8.46 17.28 -1.84
CA VAL A 205 -7.07 17.23 -1.35
C VAL A 205 -7.08 17.36 0.17
N TYR A 206 -6.53 16.39 0.89
CA TYR A 206 -5.38 16.58 1.79
C TYR A 206 -5.17 15.38 2.70
N ILE A 207 -3.92 14.93 2.77
CA ILE A 207 -3.34 14.45 4.02
C ILE A 207 -2.29 15.49 4.39
N LYS A 208 -2.66 16.45 5.25
CA LYS A 208 -1.64 17.26 5.94
C LYS A 208 -0.99 16.32 6.97
N ASN A 209 0.20 15.84 6.66
CA ASN A 209 1.11 15.12 7.57
C ASN A 209 0.84 13.61 7.79
N ILE A 210 1.25 12.76 6.83
CA ILE A 210 1.72 11.36 7.04
C ILE A 210 3.10 11.21 6.37
#